data_AF-A0A1W9QT57-F1
#
_entry.id   AF-A0A1W9QT57-F1
#
_cell.length_a   1.000
_cell.length_b   1.000
_cell.length_c   1.000
_cell.angle_alpha   90.00
_cell.angle_beta   90.00
_cell.angle_gamma   90.00
#
_symmetry.space_group_name_H-M   'P 1'
#
loop_
_entity.id
_entity.type
_entity.pdbx_description
1 polymer ?
#
loop_
_entity_poly.entity_id
_entity_poly.type
_entity_poly.pdbx_seq_one_letter_code
_entity_poly.pdbx_strand_id
1 'polypeptide(L)'
;GLPQDPDLGSAEYFEAIITSMEFWDNLKNNSSIWLYTDPNYELTNPYDIANKIFFVEEKLELLYAQRWVDGFRQPWEAFCLARRTKQTPREGGPLDYFRLPYPPSESEHNTINWSAQVAKMGGDLSTVKVWWME
;
A
#
# COMPACT_ATOMS: atom_id res chain seq x y z
N GLY A 1 20.31 -5.01 9.86
CA GLY A 1 19.32 -3.97 9.53
C GLY A 1 19.84 -2.63 9.99
N LEU A 2 19.35 -1.54 9.40
CA LEU A 2 19.59 -0.19 9.93
C LEU A 2 18.75 0.00 11.21
N PRO A 3 19.25 0.77 12.20
CA PRO A 3 18.46 1.15 13.37
C PRO A 3 17.19 1.90 12.95
N GLN A 4 16.09 1.67 13.67
CA GLN A 4 14.87 2.44 13.49
C GLN A 4 15.03 3.80 14.17
N ASP A 5 14.60 4.86 13.48
CA ASP A 5 14.51 6.22 14.03
C ASP A 5 13.04 6.65 14.03
N PRO A 6 12.33 6.48 15.17
CA PRO A 6 10.91 6.80 15.26
C PRO A 6 10.60 8.29 15.12
N ASP A 7 11.55 9.16 15.48
CA ASP A 7 11.36 10.61 15.44
C ASP A 7 11.46 11.10 14.00
N LEU A 8 12.50 10.65 13.27
CA LEU A 8 12.59 10.88 11.84
C LEU A 8 11.38 10.29 11.10
N GLY A 9 10.98 9.06 11.43
CA GLY A 9 9.80 8.43 10.83
C GLY A 9 8.50 9.21 11.06
N SER A 10 8.35 9.85 12.22
CA SER A 10 7.18 10.68 12.52
C SER A 10 7.21 12.00 11.74
N ALA A 11 8.38 12.62 11.60
CA ALA A 11 8.55 13.83 10.80
C ALA A 11 8.27 13.57 9.31
N GLU A 12 8.81 12.49 8.75
CA GLU A 12 8.55 12.11 7.34
C GLU A 12 7.08 11.77 7.09
N TYR A 13 6.42 11.10 8.04
CA TYR A 13 4.97 10.86 7.96
C TYR A 13 4.18 12.17 7.94
N PHE A 14 4.54 13.11 8.80
CA PHE A 14 3.86 14.41 8.90
C PHE A 14 3.91 15.16 7.56
N GLU A 15 5.10 15.27 6.96
CA GLU A 15 5.30 15.89 5.65
C GLU A 15 4.56 15.13 4.53
N ALA A 16 4.54 13.80 4.58
CA ALA A 16 3.84 12.96 3.61
C ALA A 16 2.32 13.18 3.62
N ILE A 17 1.71 13.39 4.79
CA ILE A 17 0.27 13.69 4.90
C ILE A 17 -0.06 15.00 4.21
N ILE A 18 0.69 16.06 4.53
CA ILE A 18 0.46 17.40 3.98
C ILE A 18 0.61 17.36 2.45
N THR A 19 1.70 16.77 1.97
CA THR A 19 1.97 16.64 0.53
C THR A 19 0.89 15.82 -0.19
N SER A 20 0.40 14.73 0.44
CA SER A 20 -0.65 13.89 -0.14
C SER A 20 -1.98 14.65 -0.23
N MET A 21 -2.37 15.39 0.81
CA MET A 21 -3.58 16.21 0.80
C MET A 21 -3.51 17.31 -0.28
N GLU A 22 -2.39 18.04 -0.34
CA GLU A 22 -2.16 19.06 -1.38
C GLU A 22 -2.21 18.45 -2.78
N PHE A 23 -1.63 17.25 -2.98
CA PHE A 23 -1.70 16.55 -4.26
C PHE A 23 -3.16 16.27 -4.67
N TRP A 24 -3.98 15.76 -3.75
CA TRP A 24 -5.38 15.43 -4.02
C TRP A 24 -6.24 16.68 -4.24
N ASP A 25 -6.01 17.75 -3.49
CA ASP A 25 -6.67 19.03 -3.70
C ASP A 25 -6.34 19.61 -5.06
N ASN A 26 -5.07 19.58 -5.47
CA ASN A 26 -4.66 20.01 -6.80
C ASN A 26 -5.35 19.17 -7.89
N LEU A 27 -5.45 17.85 -7.72
CA LEU A 27 -6.14 17.00 -8.69
C LEU A 27 -7.65 17.30 -8.77
N LYS A 28 -8.29 17.48 -7.61
CA LYS A 28 -9.71 17.85 -7.50
C LYS A 28 -9.98 19.18 -8.19
N ASN A 29 -9.25 20.22 -7.81
CA ASN A 29 -9.47 21.60 -8.29
C ASN A 29 -9.23 21.74 -9.80
N ASN A 30 -8.38 20.89 -10.38
CA ASN A 30 -8.08 20.88 -11.81
C ASN A 30 -8.92 19.85 -12.61
N SER A 31 -9.99 19.30 -12.03
CA SER A 31 -10.82 18.29 -12.69
C SER A 31 -12.30 18.56 -12.52
N SER A 32 -13.06 18.43 -13.61
CA SER A 32 -14.50 18.68 -13.64
C SER A 32 -15.36 17.53 -13.11
N ILE A 33 -14.77 16.37 -12.85
CA ILE A 33 -15.50 15.17 -12.41
C ILE A 33 -15.84 15.21 -10.92
N TRP A 34 -15.12 16.00 -10.12
CA TRP A 34 -15.28 16.06 -8.66
C TRP A 34 -16.25 17.17 -8.27
N LEU A 35 -17.54 16.90 -8.47
CA LEU A 35 -18.62 17.87 -8.22
C LEU A 35 -19.08 17.92 -6.76
N TYR A 36 -18.76 16.89 -5.97
CA TYR A 36 -19.16 16.78 -4.57
C TYR A 36 -17.93 16.68 -3.69
N THR A 37 -17.86 17.54 -2.69
CA THR A 37 -16.88 17.49 -1.60
C THR A 37 -17.65 17.44 -0.29
N ASP A 38 -17.12 16.76 0.71
CA ASP A 38 -17.64 16.84 2.07
C ASP A 38 -17.69 18.33 2.49
N PRO A 39 -18.84 18.85 2.94
CA PRO A 39 -18.96 20.25 3.39
C PRO A 39 -17.98 20.64 4.50
N ASN A 40 -17.50 19.68 5.29
CA ASN A 40 -16.54 19.88 6.38
C ASN A 40 -15.09 19.72 5.94
N TYR A 41 -14.82 19.37 4.68
CA TYR A 41 -13.45 19.22 4.20
C TYR A 41 -12.66 20.52 4.29
N GLU A 42 -13.27 21.65 3.92
CA GLU A 42 -12.63 22.98 3.98
C GLU A 42 -12.36 23.44 5.43
N LEU A 43 -13.00 22.81 6.42
CA LEU A 43 -12.73 23.03 7.85
C LEU A 43 -11.58 22.15 8.38
N THR A 44 -11.14 21.18 7.57
CA THR A 44 -10.10 20.23 7.95
C THR A 44 -8.73 20.85 7.73
N ASN A 45 -7.99 21.05 8.81
CA ASN A 45 -6.60 21.49 8.72
C ASN A 45 -5.68 20.27 8.48
N PRO A 46 -4.90 20.22 7.38
CA PRO A 46 -3.96 19.14 7.12
C PRO A 46 -2.97 18.90 8.26
N TYR A 47 -2.54 19.96 8.94
CA TYR A 47 -1.62 19.86 10.07
C TYR A 47 -2.22 19.10 11.26
N ASP A 48 -3.54 19.21 11.50
CA ASP A 48 -4.21 18.48 12.58
C ASP A 48 -4.27 16.98 12.28
N ILE A 49 -4.40 16.61 11.00
CA ILE A 49 -4.33 15.21 10.57
C ILE A 49 -2.90 14.68 10.70
N ALA A 50 -1.92 15.44 10.19
CA ALA A 50 -0.52 15.06 10.20
C ALA A 50 0.02 14.88 11.64
N ASN A 51 -0.38 15.77 12.55
CA ASN A 51 0.04 15.74 13.96
C ASN A 51 -0.37 14.47 14.72
N LYS A 52 -1.37 13.72 14.24
CA LYS A 52 -1.85 12.48 14.92
C LYS A 52 -0.73 11.48 15.18
N ILE A 53 0.29 11.41 14.32
CA ILE A 53 1.40 10.46 14.45
C ILE A 53 2.20 10.64 15.75
N PHE A 54 2.26 11.86 16.29
CA PHE A 54 3.02 12.15 17.50
C PHE A 54 2.30 11.71 18.78
N PHE A 55 1.01 11.39 18.71
CA PHE A 55 0.17 11.04 19.85
C PHE A 55 -0.26 9.57 19.86
N VAL A 56 0.10 8.79 18.83
CA VAL A 56 -0.28 7.39 18.71
C VAL A 56 0.92 6.49 18.99
N GLU A 57 0.69 5.44 19.78
CA GLU A 57 1.70 4.42 20.10
C GLU A 57 2.02 3.56 18.86
N GLU A 58 0.98 3.08 18.17
CA GLU A 58 1.08 2.23 16.97
C GLU A 58 1.31 3.04 15.69
N LYS A 59 2.46 3.74 15.63
CA LYS A 59 2.83 4.63 14.51
C LYS A 59 2.90 3.90 13.15
N LEU A 60 3.30 2.62 13.14
CA LEU A 60 3.42 1.84 11.91
C LEU A 60 2.06 1.57 11.24
N GLU A 61 1.00 1.39 12.03
CA GLU A 61 -0.34 1.19 11.50
C GLU A 61 -0.85 2.45 10.79
N LEU A 62 -0.63 3.62 11.39
CA LEU A 62 -0.92 4.90 10.75
C LEU A 62 -0.14 5.09 9.46
N LEU A 63 1.17 4.81 9.48
CA LEU A 63 2.01 4.90 8.30
C LEU A 63 1.50 4.02 7.15
N TYR A 64 1.17 2.76 7.44
CA TYR A 64 0.67 1.84 6.43
C TYR A 64 -0.74 2.16 5.98
N ALA A 65 -1.60 2.68 6.85
CA ALA A 65 -2.91 3.19 6.47
C ALA A 65 -2.78 4.37 5.50
N GLN A 66 -1.94 5.35 5.82
CA GLN A 66 -1.74 6.51 4.93
C GLN A 66 -1.16 6.09 3.58
N ARG A 67 -0.12 5.24 3.59
CA ARG A 67 0.48 4.76 2.33
C ARG A 67 -0.50 3.94 1.50
N TRP A 68 -1.41 3.20 2.14
CA TRP A 68 -2.45 2.46 1.46
C TRP A 68 -3.45 3.39 0.75
N VAL A 69 -3.88 4.48 1.41
CA VAL A 69 -4.77 5.50 0.83
C VAL A 69 -4.07 6.23 -0.33
N ASP A 70 -2.83 6.65 -0.15
CA ASP A 70 -2.05 7.32 -1.20
C ASP A 70 -1.86 6.44 -2.45
N GLY A 71 -1.72 5.12 -2.24
CA GLY A 71 -1.65 4.10 -3.28
C GLY A 71 -2.92 3.89 -4.11
N PHE A 72 -3.99 4.68 -3.93
CA PHE A 72 -5.26 4.52 -4.64
C PHE A 72 -5.13 4.42 -6.16
N ARG A 73 -4.25 5.24 -6.78
CA ARG A 73 -3.99 5.21 -8.23
C ARG A 73 -2.91 4.19 -8.65
N GLN A 74 -2.30 3.51 -7.68
CA GLN A 74 -1.25 2.52 -7.88
C GLN A 74 -1.68 1.19 -7.24
N PRO A 75 -2.72 0.53 -7.78
CA PRO A 75 -3.33 -0.64 -7.15
C PRO A 75 -2.33 -1.78 -6.90
N TRP A 76 -1.32 -1.92 -7.76
CA TRP A 76 -0.27 -2.91 -7.56
C TRP A 76 0.61 -2.62 -6.35
N GLU A 77 0.96 -1.35 -6.09
CA GLU A 77 1.73 -0.94 -4.92
C GLU A 77 0.91 -1.10 -3.62
N ALA A 78 -0.37 -0.72 -3.66
CA ALA A 78 -1.29 -0.96 -2.55
C ALA A 78 -1.43 -2.46 -2.24
N PHE A 79 -1.54 -3.30 -3.29
CA PHE A 79 -1.56 -4.75 -3.15
C PHE A 79 -0.24 -5.30 -2.59
N CYS A 80 0.92 -4.83 -3.08
CA CYS A 80 2.24 -5.12 -2.52
C CYS A 80 2.34 -4.79 -1.03
N LEU A 81 1.88 -3.60 -0.63
CA LEU A 81 1.88 -3.17 0.76
C LEU A 81 1.03 -4.11 1.63
N ALA A 82 -0.22 -4.34 1.22
CA ALA A 82 -1.18 -5.15 1.97
C ALA A 82 -0.67 -6.57 2.26
N ARG A 83 -0.12 -7.23 1.23
CA ARG A 83 0.37 -8.61 1.35
C ARG A 83 1.73 -8.72 2.08
N ARG A 84 2.54 -7.66 2.07
CA ARG A 84 3.82 -7.58 2.80
C ARG A 84 3.62 -7.34 4.29
N THR A 85 2.82 -6.33 4.65
CA THR A 85 2.71 -5.87 6.04
C THR A 85 1.56 -6.52 6.77
N LYS A 86 0.49 -6.92 6.06
CA LYS A 86 -0.76 -7.43 6.63
C LYS A 86 -1.46 -6.45 7.62
N GLN A 87 -0.99 -5.21 7.66
CA GLN A 87 -1.40 -4.14 8.59
C GLN A 87 -2.13 -2.98 7.89
N THR A 88 -2.44 -3.12 6.60
CA THR A 88 -3.30 -2.14 5.93
C THR A 88 -4.73 -2.24 6.43
N PRO A 89 -5.51 -1.13 6.44
CA PRO A 89 -6.93 -1.16 6.76
C PRO A 89 -7.66 -2.20 5.91
N ARG A 90 -8.46 -3.06 6.55
CA ARG A 90 -9.20 -4.14 5.89
C ARG A 90 -10.37 -4.60 6.75
N GLU A 91 -11.38 -5.15 6.10
CA GLU A 91 -12.43 -5.93 6.74
C GLU A 91 -12.03 -7.42 6.71
N GLY A 92 -12.22 -8.12 7.83
CA GLY A 92 -11.90 -9.55 7.93
C GLY A 92 -10.41 -9.88 8.08
N GLY A 93 -10.04 -11.10 7.69
CA GLY A 93 -8.71 -11.67 7.90
C GLY A 93 -7.61 -11.07 7.00
N PRO A 94 -6.33 -11.30 7.30
CA PRO A 94 -5.23 -10.87 6.45
C PRO A 94 -5.30 -11.51 5.06
N LEU A 95 -4.79 -10.81 4.05
CA LEU A 95 -4.76 -11.32 2.69
C LEU A 95 -3.85 -12.55 2.58
N ASP A 96 -4.42 -13.67 2.14
CA ASP A 96 -3.72 -14.92 1.82
C ASP A 96 -3.62 -15.13 0.30
N TYR A 97 -3.22 -14.06 -0.38
CA TYR A 97 -3.07 -14.00 -1.83
C TYR A 97 -1.81 -13.19 -2.15
N PHE A 98 -0.73 -13.90 -2.47
CA PHE A 98 0.62 -13.34 -2.55
C PHE A 98 1.15 -13.20 -3.97
N ARG A 99 0.53 -13.81 -4.98
CA ARG A 99 0.97 -13.72 -6.38
C ARG A 99 -0.12 -14.13 -7.35
N LEU A 100 0.06 -13.73 -8.61
CA LEU A 100 -0.66 -14.29 -9.73
C LEU A 100 0.06 -15.57 -10.21
N PRO A 101 -0.68 -16.61 -10.64
CA PRO A 101 -0.09 -17.72 -11.37
C PRO A 101 0.55 -17.25 -12.68
N TYR A 102 1.47 -18.05 -13.22
CA TYR A 102 1.98 -17.78 -14.56
C TYR A 102 0.87 -17.91 -15.61
N PRO A 103 0.95 -17.15 -16.71
CA PRO A 103 0.02 -17.32 -17.82
C PRO A 103 0.06 -18.76 -18.38
N PRO A 104 -1.07 -19.32 -18.82
CA PRO A 104 -1.11 -20.67 -19.40
C PRO A 104 -0.15 -20.86 -20.57
N SER A 105 0.09 -19.81 -21.36
CA SER A 105 1.04 -19.81 -22.48
C SER A 105 2.48 -20.17 -22.07
N GLU A 106 2.89 -19.91 -20.82
CA GLU A 106 4.22 -20.33 -20.33
C GLU A 106 4.32 -21.85 -20.23
N SER A 107 3.22 -22.53 -19.86
CA SER A 107 3.19 -23.99 -19.82
C SER A 107 3.17 -24.61 -21.22
N GLU A 108 2.60 -23.92 -22.21
CA GLU A 108 2.47 -24.39 -23.60
C GLU A 108 3.72 -24.14 -24.44
N HIS A 109 4.37 -22.99 -24.26
CA HIS A 109 5.47 -22.53 -25.13
C HIS A 109 6.83 -22.50 -24.42
N ASN A 110 6.87 -22.63 -23.09
CA ASN A 110 8.09 -22.52 -22.28
C ASN A 110 8.14 -23.57 -21.16
N THR A 111 7.60 -24.77 -21.43
CA THR A 111 7.30 -25.82 -20.44
C THR A 111 8.49 -26.21 -19.56
N ILE A 112 9.70 -26.28 -20.12
CA ILE A 112 10.92 -26.66 -19.38
C ILE A 112 11.24 -25.63 -18.29
N ASN A 113 11.26 -24.34 -18.64
CA ASN A 113 11.58 -23.29 -17.66
C ASN A 113 10.44 -23.10 -16.66
N TRP A 114 9.19 -23.14 -17.14
CA TRP A 114 8.01 -23.06 -16.29
C TRP A 114 8.00 -24.18 -15.25
N SER A 115 8.13 -25.45 -15.66
CA SER A 115 8.10 -26.59 -14.74
C SER A 115 9.25 -26.53 -13.71
N ALA A 116 10.46 -26.17 -14.13
CA ALA A 116 11.60 -26.03 -13.24
C ALA A 116 11.38 -24.93 -12.18
N GLN A 117 10.76 -23.81 -12.56
CA GLN A 117 10.48 -22.71 -11.63
C GLN A 117 9.31 -23.04 -10.69
N VAL A 118 8.23 -23.62 -11.21
CA VAL A 118 7.06 -24.06 -10.41
C VAL A 118 7.49 -25.07 -9.34
N ALA A 119 8.38 -26.01 -9.67
CA ALA A 119 8.93 -26.95 -8.71
C ALA A 119 9.73 -26.27 -7.58
N LYS A 120 10.53 -25.23 -7.89
CA LYS A 120 11.31 -24.49 -6.89
C LYS A 120 10.45 -23.68 -5.92
N MET A 121 9.33 -23.17 -6.40
CA MET A 121 8.45 -22.30 -5.60
C MET A 121 7.47 -23.10 -4.74
N GLY A 122 7.33 -24.40 -4.96
CA GLY A 122 6.32 -25.22 -4.28
C GLY A 122 4.94 -25.17 -4.96
N GLY A 123 4.90 -24.86 -6.26
CA GLY A 123 3.69 -24.80 -7.06
C GLY A 123 3.41 -23.42 -7.66
N ASP A 124 2.48 -23.38 -8.63
CA ASP A 124 1.99 -22.14 -9.24
C ASP A 124 0.68 -21.69 -8.58
N LEU A 125 0.74 -21.49 -7.28
CA LEU A 125 -0.41 -21.18 -6.44
C LEU A 125 -0.31 -19.73 -5.95
N SER A 126 -1.46 -19.06 -5.83
CA SER A 126 -1.52 -17.68 -5.32
C SER A 126 -1.15 -17.57 -3.84
N THR A 127 -1.18 -18.67 -3.09
CA THR A 127 -0.83 -18.75 -1.66
C THR A 127 0.68 -18.92 -1.41
N VAL A 128 1.49 -19.09 -2.46
CA VAL A 128 2.95 -19.16 -2.34
C VAL A 128 3.52 -17.75 -2.29
N LYS A 129 4.26 -17.44 -1.22
CA LYS A 129 4.95 -16.16 -1.05
C LYS A 129 6.05 -15.96 -2.11
N VAL A 130 6.36 -14.70 -2.38
CA VAL A 130 7.51 -14.31 -3.23
C VAL A 130 8.70 -13.91 -2.36
N TRP A 131 9.91 -13.95 -2.93
CA TRP A 131 11.18 -13.87 -2.19
C TRP A 131 11.33 -12.65 -1.27
N TRP A 132 10.68 -11.53 -1.59
CA TRP A 132 10.79 -10.28 -0.82
C TRP A 132 9.78 -10.19 0.34
N MET A 133 8.95 -11.21 0.54
CA MET A 133 7.97 -11.31 1.64
C MET A 133 8.43 -12.24 2.78
N GLU A 134 9.68 -12.67 2.76
CA GLU A 134 10.30 -13.43 3.85
C GLU A 134 10.78 -12.55 4.99
#